data_AF-A0AAW9LCN0-F1
#
_entry.id   AF-A0AAW9LCN0-F1
#
_cell.length_a   1.000
_cell.length_b   1.000
_cell.length_c   1.000
_cell.angle_alpha   90.00
_cell.angle_beta   90.00
_cell.angle_gamma   90.00
#
_symmetry.space_group_name_H-M   'P 1'
#
loop_
_entity.id
_entity.type
_entity.pdbx_description
1 polymer ?
#
loop_
_entity_poly.entity_id
_entity_poly.type
_entity_poly.pdbx_seq_one_letter_code
_entity_poly.pdbx_strand_id
1 'polypeptide(L)'
;MAESSVLHRIRALPASDLWGYLLFSHGWTWAWWAVNIVGGFEAFGAGLPFTIIGGAGPFLGGVVMSYVTYGRAGVSDLWNRLTEIRRISLRWGVLAIAFFPLLAVLTGTIAVLTTDATFVLGVGELRSLLADPSAFVVTLLTLLVVGPLPEEIGWRGFLLDRCQNRWSALTSGFTVGLVWAAWHAPCF
;
A
#
# COMPACT_ATOMS: atom_id res chain seq x y z
N MET A 1 24.32 -19.40 -14.54
CA MET A 1 24.40 -19.26 -13.08
C MET A 1 23.42 -20.25 -12.47
N ALA A 2 23.92 -21.26 -11.74
CA ALA A 2 23.06 -22.24 -11.09
C ALA A 2 22.20 -21.54 -10.02
N GLU A 3 20.86 -21.62 -10.13
CA GLU A 3 19.96 -21.17 -9.07
C GLU A 3 20.29 -21.93 -7.78
N SER A 4 20.36 -21.22 -6.65
CA SER A 4 20.74 -21.83 -5.37
C SER A 4 19.74 -22.93 -4.96
N SER A 5 20.23 -24.05 -4.41
CA SER A 5 19.40 -25.18 -3.98
C SER A 5 18.35 -24.83 -2.92
N VAL A 6 18.47 -23.65 -2.29
CA VAL A 6 17.55 -23.14 -1.27
C VAL A 6 16.31 -22.54 -1.92
N LEU A 7 16.47 -21.71 -2.95
CA LEU A 7 15.32 -21.11 -3.65
C LEU A 7 14.43 -22.17 -4.28
N HIS A 8 15.04 -23.22 -4.83
CA HIS A 8 14.29 -24.35 -5.41
C HIS A 8 13.42 -25.05 -4.35
N ARG A 9 13.95 -25.26 -3.13
CA ARG A 9 13.21 -25.85 -2.02
C ARG A 9 12.07 -24.97 -1.53
N ILE A 10 12.29 -23.66 -1.43
CA ILE A 10 11.24 -22.70 -1.02
C ILE A 10 10.09 -22.73 -2.02
N ARG A 11 10.39 -22.68 -3.33
CA ARG A 11 9.37 -22.74 -4.40
C ARG A 11 8.55 -24.02 -4.39
N ALA A 12 9.12 -25.13 -3.93
CA ALA A 12 8.44 -26.43 -3.88
C ALA A 12 7.40 -26.54 -2.76
N LEU A 13 7.41 -25.64 -1.76
CA LEU A 13 6.44 -25.64 -0.67
C LEU A 13 5.08 -25.10 -1.14
N PRO A 14 3.95 -25.76 -0.77
CA PRO A 14 2.61 -25.27 -1.12
C PRO A 14 2.35 -23.87 -0.57
N ALA A 15 1.82 -22.97 -1.41
CA ALA A 15 1.47 -21.60 -1.04
C ALA A 15 2.60 -20.78 -0.38
N SER A 16 3.85 -21.17 -0.62
CA SER A 16 5.05 -20.47 -0.14
C SER A 16 5.15 -19.03 -0.63
N ASP A 17 4.53 -18.73 -1.77
CA ASP A 17 4.38 -17.38 -2.31
C ASP A 17 3.56 -16.48 -1.37
N LEU A 18 2.32 -16.87 -1.05
CA LEU A 18 1.43 -16.09 -0.19
C LEU A 18 1.97 -16.01 1.23
N TRP A 19 2.25 -17.15 1.86
CA TRP A 19 2.70 -17.17 3.25
C TRP A 19 4.07 -16.52 3.41
N GLY A 20 4.98 -16.72 2.45
CA GLY A 20 6.28 -16.06 2.45
C GLY A 20 6.15 -14.55 2.41
N TYR A 21 5.27 -14.01 1.55
CA TYR A 21 5.02 -12.57 1.49
C TYR A 21 4.36 -12.03 2.76
N LEU A 22 3.35 -12.72 3.30
CA LEU A 22 2.67 -12.28 4.53
C LEU A 22 3.62 -12.27 5.72
N LEU A 23 4.39 -13.35 5.92
CA LEU A 23 5.37 -13.45 7.00
C LEU A 23 6.46 -12.40 6.86
N PHE A 24 6.96 -12.14 5.65
CA PHE A 24 7.98 -11.12 5.43
C PHE A 24 7.42 -9.72 5.70
N SER A 25 6.33 -9.34 5.02
CA SER A 25 5.77 -7.99 5.10
C SER A 25 5.34 -7.63 6.53
N HIS A 26 4.60 -8.53 7.19
CA HIS A 26 4.10 -8.28 8.55
C HIS A 26 5.22 -8.45 9.58
N GLY A 27 6.03 -9.50 9.47
CA GLY A 27 7.14 -9.72 10.39
C GLY A 27 8.14 -8.57 10.38
N TRP A 28 8.51 -8.05 9.21
CA TRP A 28 9.36 -6.86 9.09
C TRP A 28 8.71 -5.65 9.75
N THR A 29 7.47 -5.35 9.36
CA THR A 29 6.79 -4.14 9.83
C THR A 29 6.59 -4.17 11.34
N TRP A 30 6.04 -5.27 11.85
CA TRP A 30 5.73 -5.41 13.27
C TRP A 30 6.99 -5.44 14.12
N ALA A 31 8.10 -6.02 13.64
CA ALA A 31 9.36 -5.98 14.37
C ALA A 31 9.86 -4.54 14.57
N TRP A 32 9.77 -3.70 13.54
CA TRP A 32 10.22 -2.30 13.62
C TRP A 32 9.24 -1.40 14.37
N TRP A 33 7.94 -1.56 14.13
CA TRP A 33 6.93 -0.78 14.86
C TRP A 33 6.85 -1.18 16.34
N ALA A 34 7.16 -2.43 16.70
CA ALA A 34 7.30 -2.84 18.10
C ALA A 34 8.37 -2.05 18.85
N VAL A 35 9.41 -1.54 18.18
CA VAL A 35 10.41 -0.66 18.81
C VAL A 35 9.76 0.63 19.31
N ASN A 36 8.86 1.22 18.53
CA ASN A 36 8.11 2.41 18.97
C ASN A 36 7.22 2.10 20.17
N ILE A 37 6.52 0.96 20.13
CA ILE A 37 5.59 0.55 21.20
C ILE A 37 6.36 0.27 22.50
N VAL A 38 7.38 -0.59 22.45
CA VAL A 38 8.17 -0.99 23.62
C VAL A 38 9.00 0.18 24.14
N GLY A 39 9.50 1.04 23.25
CA GLY A 39 10.26 2.23 23.60
C GLY A 39 9.41 3.42 24.06
N GLY A 40 8.08 3.36 23.91
CA GLY A 40 7.17 4.47 24.21
C GLY A 40 7.40 5.71 23.33
N PHE A 41 7.90 5.53 22.11
CA PHE A 41 8.17 6.64 21.20
C PHE A 41 6.91 7.07 20.46
N GLU A 42 6.72 8.38 20.30
CA GLU A 42 5.73 8.91 19.39
C GLU A 42 6.09 8.54 17.94
N ALA A 43 5.20 7.81 17.26
CA ALA A 43 5.45 7.22 15.95
C ALA A 43 5.82 8.24 14.87
N PHE A 44 5.28 9.46 14.96
CA PHE A 44 5.57 10.57 14.04
C PHE A 44 6.45 11.66 14.67
N GLY A 45 7.03 11.38 15.86
CA GLY A 45 8.03 12.20 16.52
C GLY A 45 9.38 11.48 16.53
N ALA A 46 9.90 11.19 17.72
CA ALA A 46 11.18 10.49 17.88
C ALA A 46 11.19 9.07 17.26
N GLY A 47 10.02 8.44 17.11
CA GLY A 47 9.86 7.11 16.52
C GLY A 47 9.78 7.07 15.00
N LEU A 48 9.81 8.23 14.32
CA LEU A 48 9.64 8.34 12.87
C LEU A 48 10.56 7.42 12.06
N PRO A 49 11.86 7.24 12.40
CA PRO A 49 12.73 6.33 11.66
C PRO A 49 12.20 4.89 11.67
N PHE A 50 11.73 4.40 12.82
CA PHE A 50 11.20 3.05 12.96
C PHE A 50 9.85 2.91 12.24
N THR A 51 9.03 3.96 12.23
CA THR A 51 7.77 4.01 11.46
C THR A 51 8.04 3.86 9.97
N ILE A 52 8.97 4.64 9.42
CA ILE A 52 9.34 4.59 7.99
C ILE A 52 9.97 3.25 7.63
N ILE A 53 10.92 2.77 8.43
CA ILE A 53 11.60 1.49 8.16
C ILE A 53 10.60 0.33 8.25
N GLY A 54 9.73 0.30 9.25
CA GLY A 54 8.67 -0.70 9.35
C GLY A 54 7.69 -0.62 8.18
N GLY A 55 7.27 0.59 7.81
CA GLY A 55 6.37 0.86 6.67
C GLY A 55 6.89 0.33 5.33
N ALA A 56 8.20 0.12 5.18
CA ALA A 56 8.80 -0.47 3.99
C ALA A 56 8.55 -1.99 3.86
N GLY A 57 7.98 -2.66 4.85
CA GLY A 57 7.77 -4.11 4.86
C GLY A 57 7.02 -4.66 3.63
N PRO A 58 5.87 -4.08 3.22
CA PRO A 58 5.17 -4.48 2.01
C PRO A 58 6.01 -4.29 0.73
N PHE A 59 6.70 -3.15 0.60
CA PHE A 59 7.60 -2.87 -0.52
C PHE A 59 8.71 -3.93 -0.62
N LEU A 60 9.46 -4.12 0.46
CA LEU A 60 10.57 -5.06 0.53
C LEU A 60 10.09 -6.49 0.29
N GLY A 61 8.98 -6.87 0.93
CA GLY A 61 8.34 -8.17 0.73
C GLY A 61 7.92 -8.39 -0.71
N GLY A 62 7.37 -7.37 -1.38
CA GLY A 62 6.92 -7.46 -2.76
C GLY A 62 8.07 -7.67 -3.72
N VAL A 63 9.17 -6.92 -3.55
CA VAL A 63 10.39 -7.06 -4.37
C VAL A 63 11.08 -8.40 -4.12
N VAL A 64 11.29 -8.75 -2.85
CA VAL A 64 11.95 -10.00 -2.46
C VAL A 64 11.15 -11.20 -2.94
N MET A 65 9.84 -11.23 -2.70
CA MET A 65 9.01 -12.37 -3.09
C MET A 65 8.79 -12.43 -4.60
N SER A 66 8.73 -11.31 -5.30
CA SER A 66 8.78 -11.29 -6.78
C SER A 66 10.03 -11.99 -7.30
N TYR A 67 11.19 -11.71 -6.70
CA TYR A 67 12.44 -12.38 -7.06
C TYR A 67 12.47 -13.86 -6.65
N VAL A 68 12.02 -14.19 -5.44
CA VAL A 68 11.99 -15.57 -4.95
C VAL A 68 11.08 -16.43 -5.83
N THR A 69 9.90 -15.93 -6.20
CA THR A 69 8.91 -16.69 -6.97
C THR A 69 9.23 -16.73 -8.46
N TYR A 70 9.63 -15.61 -9.07
CA TYR A 70 9.76 -15.47 -10.53
C TYR A 70 11.16 -15.04 -11.01
N GLY A 71 12.14 -14.96 -10.12
CA GLY A 71 13.50 -14.54 -10.44
C GLY A 71 13.59 -13.09 -10.90
N ARG A 72 14.59 -12.79 -11.73
CA ARG A 72 14.80 -11.44 -12.29
C ARG A 72 13.61 -10.97 -13.16
N ALA A 73 12.88 -11.91 -13.77
CA ALA A 73 11.73 -11.58 -14.59
C ALA A 73 10.58 -10.97 -13.75
N GLY A 74 10.34 -11.46 -12.54
CA GLY A 74 9.31 -10.89 -11.64
C GLY A 74 9.62 -9.47 -11.21
N VAL A 75 10.87 -9.18 -10.86
CA VAL A 75 11.30 -7.81 -10.49
C VAL A 75 11.22 -6.86 -11.69
N SER A 76 11.56 -7.36 -12.88
CA SER A 76 11.41 -6.59 -14.12
C SER A 76 9.96 -6.26 -14.43
N ASP A 77 9.05 -7.23 -14.28
CA ASP A 77 7.61 -7.01 -14.47
C ASP A 77 7.07 -5.96 -13.48
N LEU A 78 7.43 -6.07 -12.20
CA LEU A 78 7.09 -5.10 -11.17
C LEU A 78 7.53 -3.67 -11.56
N TRP A 79 8.78 -3.52 -12.00
CA TRP A 79 9.34 -2.23 -12.44
C TRP A 79 8.61 -1.67 -13.67
N ASN A 80 8.33 -2.51 -14.66
CA ASN A 80 7.61 -2.10 -15.86
C ASN A 80 6.19 -1.62 -15.52
N ARG A 81 5.49 -2.31 -14.61
CA ARG A 81 4.15 -1.90 -14.16
C ARG A 81 4.15 -0.59 -13.38
N LEU A 82 5.22 -0.27 -12.65
CA LEU A 82 5.36 0.99 -11.93
C LEU A 82 5.67 2.18 -12.86
N THR A 83 6.41 1.95 -13.94
CA THR A 83 6.91 3.02 -14.82
C THR A 83 6.05 3.22 -16.08
N GLU A 84 5.34 2.20 -16.54
CA GLU A 84 4.47 2.27 -17.71
C GLU A 84 3.11 2.90 -17.40
N ILE A 85 3.11 4.19 -17.04
CA ILE A 85 1.90 4.96 -16.71
C ILE A 85 0.87 4.99 -17.86
N ARG A 86 1.30 4.76 -19.10
CA ARG A 86 0.42 4.68 -20.29
C ARG A 86 -0.55 3.51 -20.25
N ARG A 87 -0.34 2.51 -19.37
CA ARG A 87 -1.29 1.42 -19.13
C ARG A 87 -2.59 1.92 -18.50
N ILE A 88 -2.57 3.09 -17.85
CA ILE A 88 -3.74 3.68 -17.21
C ILE A 88 -4.57 4.43 -18.26
N SER A 89 -5.68 3.82 -18.68
CA SER A 89 -6.63 4.48 -19.58
C SER A 89 -7.28 5.69 -18.92
N LEU A 90 -7.61 6.73 -19.70
CA LEU A 90 -8.23 7.97 -19.21
C LEU A 90 -9.44 7.73 -18.31
N ARG A 91 -10.32 6.77 -18.65
CA ARG A 91 -11.48 6.40 -17.82
C ARG A 91 -11.12 6.04 -16.37
N TRP A 92 -10.02 5.32 -16.18
CA TRP A 92 -9.56 4.88 -14.86
C TRP A 92 -8.85 6.01 -14.12
N GLY A 93 -8.12 6.86 -14.84
CA GLY A 93 -7.53 8.08 -14.26
C GLY A 93 -8.59 9.05 -13.76
N VAL A 94 -9.64 9.30 -14.55
CA VAL A 94 -10.78 10.14 -14.15
C VAL A 94 -11.50 9.53 -12.96
N LEU A 95 -11.78 8.22 -12.98
CA LEU A 95 -12.43 7.55 -11.85
C LEU A 95 -11.58 7.67 -10.58
N ALA A 96 -10.28 7.42 -10.64
CA ALA A 96 -9.39 7.50 -9.47
C ALA A 96 -9.37 8.89 -8.82
N ILE A 97 -9.36 9.96 -9.63
CA ILE A 97 -9.38 11.34 -9.13
C ILE A 97 -10.76 11.73 -8.61
N ALA A 98 -11.83 11.35 -9.33
CA ALA A 98 -13.19 11.77 -9.00
C ALA A 98 -13.84 10.96 -7.88
N PHE A 99 -13.39 9.72 -7.62
CA PHE A 99 -14.05 8.79 -6.71
C PHE A 99 -14.22 9.36 -5.30
N PHE A 100 -13.15 9.84 -4.66
CA PHE A 100 -13.22 10.39 -3.30
C PHE A 100 -14.04 11.68 -3.20
N PRO A 101 -13.85 12.69 -4.07
CA PRO A 101 -14.72 13.87 -4.09
C PRO A 101 -16.20 13.53 -4.27
N LEU A 102 -16.53 12.61 -5.19
CA LEU A 102 -17.91 12.18 -5.41
C LEU A 102 -18.49 11.46 -4.19
N LEU A 103 -17.69 10.60 -3.54
CA LEU A 103 -18.09 9.91 -2.32
C LEU A 103 -18.32 10.89 -1.17
N ALA A 104 -17.47 11.91 -1.02
CA ALA A 104 -17.63 12.95 -0.01
C ALA A 104 -18.91 13.77 -0.22
N VAL A 105 -19.21 14.16 -1.46
CA VAL A 105 -20.46 14.86 -1.79
C VAL A 105 -21.68 13.96 -1.55
N LEU A 106 -21.61 12.70 -1.96
CA LEU A 106 -22.71 11.74 -1.74
C LEU A 106 -23.00 11.55 -0.25
N THR A 107 -21.97 11.26 0.55
CA THR A 107 -22.11 11.04 1.99
C THR A 107 -22.55 12.30 2.73
N GLY A 108 -22.02 13.46 2.37
CA GLY A 108 -22.46 14.76 2.88
C GLY A 108 -23.92 15.06 2.55
N THR A 109 -24.35 14.74 1.32
CA THR A 109 -25.75 14.91 0.90
C THR A 109 -26.68 14.01 1.71
N ILE A 110 -26.32 12.74 1.89
CA ILE A 110 -27.09 11.81 2.73
C ILE A 110 -27.21 12.37 4.14
N ALA A 111 -26.11 12.84 4.74
CA ALA A 111 -26.12 13.39 6.09
C ALA A 111 -27.07 14.58 6.24
N VAL A 112 -27.06 15.53 5.30
CA VAL A 112 -27.99 16.69 5.30
C VAL A 112 -29.44 16.25 5.15
N LEU A 113 -29.71 15.17 4.40
CA LEU A 113 -31.07 14.68 4.18
C LEU A 113 -31.61 13.83 5.32
N THR A 114 -30.75 13.15 6.08
CA THR A 114 -31.15 12.22 7.14
C THR A 114 -30.98 12.78 8.55
N THR A 115 -30.35 13.95 8.69
CA THR A 115 -30.05 14.59 9.99
C THR A 115 -30.13 16.11 9.87
N ASP A 116 -30.08 16.84 11.00
CA ASP A 116 -29.97 18.30 11.01
C ASP A 116 -28.53 18.82 10.78
N ALA A 117 -27.64 17.97 10.24
CA ALA A 117 -26.26 18.34 9.96
C ALA A 117 -26.17 19.32 8.78
N THR A 118 -25.18 20.20 8.84
CA THR A 118 -24.74 20.99 7.69
C THR A 118 -23.51 20.34 7.07
N PHE A 119 -23.41 20.39 5.73
CA PHE A 119 -22.24 19.89 5.01
C PHE A 119 -21.57 21.01 4.24
N VAL A 120 -20.28 21.21 4.50
CA VAL A 120 -19.41 22.11 3.74
C VAL A 120 -18.26 21.27 3.21
N LEU A 121 -18.04 21.31 1.90
CA LEU A 121 -16.91 20.61 1.30
C LEU A 121 -15.60 21.28 1.74
N GLY A 122 -14.80 20.56 2.52
CA GLY A 122 -13.49 21.02 3.00
C GLY A 122 -12.49 21.13 1.84
N VAL A 123 -12.44 22.31 1.21
CA VAL A 123 -11.48 22.65 0.14
C VAL A 123 -10.44 23.68 0.59
N GLY A 124 -10.49 24.10 1.85
CA GLY A 124 -9.62 25.16 2.40
C GLY A 124 -8.15 24.74 2.36
N GLU A 125 -7.83 23.57 2.89
CA GLU A 125 -6.49 23.00 2.94
C GLU A 125 -5.94 22.79 1.54
N LEU A 126 -6.75 22.26 0.62
CA LEU A 126 -6.36 22.11 -0.77
C LEU A 126 -6.05 23.47 -1.42
N ARG A 127 -6.88 24.49 -1.19
CA ARG A 127 -6.64 25.85 -1.70
C ARG A 127 -5.35 26.45 -1.15
N SER A 128 -5.13 26.32 0.16
CA SER A 128 -3.90 26.78 0.81
C SER A 128 -2.67 26.07 0.28
N LEU A 129 -2.76 24.76 0.07
CA LEU A 129 -1.66 23.97 -0.50
C LEU A 129 -1.39 24.35 -1.95
N LEU A 130 -2.42 24.55 -2.78
CA LEU A 130 -2.27 24.98 -4.17
C LEU A 130 -1.75 26.42 -4.31
N ALA A 131 -1.95 27.27 -3.29
CA ALA A 131 -1.42 28.63 -3.26
C ALA A 131 0.10 28.69 -3.00
N ASP A 132 0.70 27.61 -2.48
CA ASP A 132 2.14 27.46 -2.28
C ASP A 132 2.67 26.25 -3.06
N PRO A 133 3.21 26.47 -4.28
CA PRO A 133 3.76 25.39 -5.11
C PRO A 133 4.85 24.57 -4.42
N SER A 134 5.63 25.19 -3.52
CA SER A 134 6.71 24.50 -2.83
C SER A 134 6.16 23.54 -1.77
N ALA A 135 5.23 24.02 -0.95
CA ALA A 135 4.53 23.18 0.03
C ALA A 135 3.74 22.06 -0.65
N PHE A 136 3.10 22.34 -1.79
CA PHE A 136 2.40 21.33 -2.58
C PHE A 136 3.33 20.20 -3.02
N VAL A 137 4.47 20.52 -3.64
CA VAL A 137 5.41 19.51 -4.12
C VAL A 137 6.00 18.70 -2.97
N VAL A 138 6.41 19.36 -1.88
CA VAL A 138 6.96 18.68 -0.70
C VAL A 138 5.93 17.73 -0.08
N THR A 139 4.69 18.19 0.07
CA THR A 139 3.60 17.39 0.64
C THR A 139 3.29 16.19 -0.26
N LEU A 140 3.17 16.41 -1.57
CA LEU A 140 2.90 15.34 -2.54
C LEU A 140 3.99 14.27 -2.52
N LEU A 141 5.26 14.67 -2.56
CA LEU A 141 6.39 13.72 -2.52
C LEU A 141 6.43 12.98 -1.18
N THR A 142 6.21 13.67 -0.08
CA THR A 142 6.19 13.06 1.26
C THR A 142 5.07 12.04 1.37
N LEU A 143 3.85 12.40 0.94
CA LEU A 143 2.72 11.49 0.94
C LEU A 143 3.00 10.27 0.06
N LEU A 144 3.51 10.46 -1.16
CA LEU A 144 3.82 9.34 -2.04
C LEU A 144 4.86 8.40 -1.43
N VAL A 145 5.97 8.93 -0.91
CA VAL A 145 7.10 8.13 -0.43
C VAL A 145 6.83 7.46 0.93
N VAL A 146 6.14 8.14 1.83
CA VAL A 146 5.85 7.62 3.19
C VAL A 146 4.52 6.87 3.24
N GLY A 147 3.60 7.19 2.34
CA GLY A 147 2.25 6.62 2.30
C GLY A 147 2.09 5.51 1.25
N PRO A 148 1.29 5.70 0.20
CA PRO A 148 0.78 4.58 -0.59
C PRO A 148 1.85 3.93 -1.47
N LEU A 149 2.88 4.64 -1.95
CA LEU A 149 3.76 4.06 -2.99
C LEU A 149 4.49 2.80 -2.49
N PRO A 150 5.17 2.78 -1.33
CA PRO A 150 5.79 1.55 -0.82
C PRO A 150 4.79 0.42 -0.56
N GLU A 151 3.60 0.75 -0.03
CA GLU A 151 2.56 -0.21 0.27
C GLU A 151 2.03 -0.90 -0.99
N GLU A 152 1.64 -0.11 -1.98
CA GLU A 152 1.01 -0.57 -3.22
C GLU A 152 1.92 -1.51 -4.02
N ILE A 153 3.24 -1.30 -3.98
CA ILE A 153 4.22 -2.17 -4.64
C ILE A 153 4.09 -3.62 -4.15
N GLY A 154 3.92 -3.83 -2.84
CA GLY A 154 3.71 -5.16 -2.29
C GLY A 154 2.30 -5.69 -2.51
N TRP A 155 1.30 -4.89 -2.14
CA TRP A 155 -0.10 -5.32 -2.15
C TRP A 155 -0.62 -5.62 -3.55
N ARG A 156 -0.36 -4.72 -4.51
CA ARG A 156 -0.87 -4.84 -5.89
C ARG A 156 0.16 -5.48 -6.81
N GLY A 157 1.45 -5.25 -6.55
CA GLY A 157 2.54 -5.77 -7.37
C GLY A 157 2.88 -7.25 -7.10
N PHE A 158 2.53 -7.79 -5.93
CA PHE A 158 2.74 -9.20 -5.62
C PHE A 158 1.48 -9.90 -5.07
N LEU A 159 0.96 -9.46 -3.92
CA LEU A 159 -0.06 -10.24 -3.20
C LEU A 159 -1.36 -10.39 -4.00
N LEU A 160 -1.89 -9.30 -4.56
CA LEU A 160 -3.15 -9.31 -5.30
C LEU A 160 -3.10 -10.25 -6.51
N ASP A 161 -2.01 -10.19 -7.28
CA ASP A 161 -1.80 -11.09 -8.42
C ASP A 161 -1.76 -12.56 -7.98
N ARG A 162 -1.17 -12.83 -6.80
CA ARG A 162 -1.16 -14.19 -6.24
C ARG A 162 -2.53 -14.68 -5.84
N CYS A 163 -3.32 -13.81 -5.21
CA CYS A 163 -4.71 -14.10 -4.86
C CYS A 163 -5.57 -14.33 -6.11
N GLN A 164 -5.46 -13.47 -7.14
CA GLN A 164 -6.30 -13.57 -8.35
C GLN A 164 -6.01 -14.80 -9.21
N ASN A 165 -4.83 -15.40 -9.10
CA ASN A 165 -4.54 -16.69 -9.74
C ASN A 165 -5.23 -17.88 -9.05
N ARG A 166 -5.79 -17.68 -7.85
CA ARG A 166 -6.43 -18.74 -7.04
C ARG A 166 -7.91 -18.48 -6.79
N TRP A 167 -8.31 -17.21 -6.73
CA TRP A 167 -9.64 -16.79 -6.33
C TRP A 167 -10.19 -15.71 -7.27
N SER A 168 -11.49 -15.45 -7.17
CA SER A 168 -12.15 -14.37 -7.91
C SER A 168 -11.56 -12.99 -7.56
N ALA A 169 -11.76 -12.00 -8.42
CA ALA A 169 -11.33 -10.63 -8.16
C ALA A 169 -11.93 -10.05 -6.86
N LEU A 170 -13.21 -10.34 -6.59
CA LEU A 170 -13.90 -9.90 -5.37
C LEU A 170 -13.28 -10.53 -4.12
N THR A 171 -13.11 -11.86 -4.12
CA THR A 171 -12.49 -12.58 -3.01
C THR A 171 -11.06 -12.10 -2.78
N SER A 172 -10.29 -11.91 -3.85
CA SER A 172 -8.91 -11.42 -3.77
C SER A 172 -8.83 -10.03 -3.18
N GLY A 173 -9.69 -9.11 -3.63
CA GLY A 173 -9.77 -7.76 -3.09
C GLY A 173 -10.12 -7.73 -1.60
N PHE A 174 -11.13 -8.52 -1.19
CA PHE A 174 -11.52 -8.63 0.20
C PHE A 174 -10.39 -9.21 1.07
N THR A 175 -9.74 -10.29 0.62
CA THR A 175 -8.62 -10.91 1.33
C THR A 175 -7.45 -9.92 1.49
N VAL A 176 -7.07 -9.19 0.43
CA VAL A 176 -6.01 -8.18 0.51
C VAL A 176 -6.39 -7.08 1.50
N GLY A 177 -7.65 -6.64 1.52
CA GLY A 177 -8.14 -5.66 2.48
C GLY A 177 -8.02 -6.12 3.93
N LEU A 178 -8.38 -7.38 4.24
CA LEU A 178 -8.21 -7.95 5.57
C LEU A 178 -6.74 -8.07 5.98
N VAL A 179 -5.89 -8.52 5.06
CA VAL A 179 -4.44 -8.60 5.29
C VAL A 179 -3.87 -7.21 5.59
N TRP A 180 -4.25 -6.20 4.81
CA TRP A 180 -3.83 -4.82 5.00
C TRP A 180 -4.32 -4.24 6.34
N ALA A 181 -5.55 -4.56 6.75
CA ALA A 181 -6.06 -4.17 8.06
C ALA A 181 -5.27 -4.85 9.21
N ALA A 182 -4.96 -6.14 9.07
CA ALA A 182 -4.13 -6.86 10.03
C ALA A 182 -2.71 -6.29 10.11
N TRP A 183 -2.13 -5.90 8.97
CA TRP A 183 -0.81 -5.24 8.93
C TRP A 183 -0.75 -4.00 9.82
N HIS A 184 -1.83 -3.23 9.90
CA HIS A 184 -1.97 -2.05 10.77
C HIS A 184 -2.17 -2.35 12.26
N ALA A 185 -2.28 -3.62 12.68
CA ALA A 185 -2.58 -3.97 14.08
C ALA A 185 -1.69 -3.25 15.13
N PRO A 186 -0.37 -3.05 14.94
CA PRO A 186 0.44 -2.35 15.94
C PRO A 186 0.16 -0.84 16.07
N CYS A 187 -0.63 -0.25 15.17
CA CYS A 187 -1.00 1.17 15.21
C CYS A 187 -2.18 1.48 16.14
N PHE A 188 -2.82 0.46 16.73
CA PHE A 188 -4.00 0.55 17.58
C PHE A 188 -3.75 -0.08 18.94
#